data_AF-A0A7K2QBB5-F1
#
_entry.id   AF-A0A7K2QBB5-F1
#
_cell.length_a   1.000
_cell.length_b   1.000
_cell.length_c   1.000
_cell.angle_alpha   90.00
_cell.angle_beta   90.00
_cell.angle_gamma   90.00
#
_symmetry.space_group_name_H-M   'P 1'
#
loop_
_entity.id
_entity.type
_entity.pdbx_description
1 polymer ?
#
loop_
_entity_poly.entity_id
_entity_poly.type
_entity_poly.pdbx_seq_one_letter_code
_entity_poly.pdbx_strand_id
1 'polypeptide(L)'
;QGLHGRHWQVGGVKFFMDGTVEGGTAWLEHADCHGRGTDAFWPDPEAYSQAVRTLDAAGVRTATHAIGDAAVRHVLDTVASLGARARMRHRIEHIETVPDDQLGRFAQLGVIASMQPPHTAYTRADHSDEWSKRLGPDRAARAWRCRDLREAGAVLALGSDWPIAH
;
A
#
# COMPACT_ATOMS: atom_id res chain seq x y z
N GLN A 1 8.69 28.73 7.83
CA GLN A 1 7.80 27.97 8.73
C GLN A 1 8.65 26.91 9.44
N GLY A 2 8.36 26.57 10.70
CA GLY A 2 9.09 25.51 11.42
C GLY A 2 8.72 24.12 10.91
N LEU A 3 9.57 23.11 11.15
CA LEU A 3 9.32 21.71 10.76
C LEU A 3 8.78 20.84 11.91
N HIS A 4 8.83 21.34 13.15
CA HIS A 4 8.35 20.64 14.33
C HIS A 4 8.08 21.60 15.50
N GLY A 5 7.34 21.11 16.48
CA GLY A 5 7.15 21.67 17.80
C GLY A 5 7.08 20.56 18.85
N ARG A 6 6.69 20.87 20.09
CA ARG A 6 6.63 19.88 21.18
C ARG A 6 5.66 18.71 20.89
N HIS A 7 4.56 18.99 20.19
CA HIS A 7 3.45 18.05 19.97
C HIS A 7 3.15 17.79 18.50
N TRP A 8 3.95 18.34 17.58
CA TRP A 8 3.71 18.20 16.15
C TRP A 8 5.02 18.16 15.38
N GLN A 9 5.00 17.50 14.23
CA GLN A 9 6.09 17.48 13.28
C GLN A 9 5.52 17.36 11.87
N VAL A 10 6.22 17.89 10.88
CA VAL A 10 5.91 17.61 9.47
C VAL A 10 6.31 16.16 9.19
N GLY A 11 5.31 15.29 8.99
CA GLY A 11 5.53 13.87 8.80
C GLY A 11 5.94 13.48 7.38
N GLY A 12 5.43 14.18 6.36
CA GLY A 12 5.62 13.84 4.95
C GLY A 12 4.38 14.18 4.12
N VAL A 13 4.30 13.60 2.92
CA VAL A 13 3.16 13.75 1.99
C VAL A 13 2.40 12.43 1.88
N LYS A 14 1.06 12.49 1.86
CA LYS A 14 0.18 11.34 1.63
C LYS A 14 -0.26 11.31 0.16
N PHE A 15 -0.16 10.13 -0.47
CA PHE A 15 -0.71 9.86 -1.80
C PHE A 15 -1.68 8.68 -1.78
N PHE A 16 -2.42 8.54 -2.88
CA PHE A 16 -3.32 7.42 -3.17
C PHE A 16 -2.99 6.91 -4.58
N MET A 17 -2.74 5.61 -4.70
CA MET A 17 -2.53 4.95 -5.99
C MET A 17 -3.79 4.25 -6.50
N ASP A 18 -4.71 3.93 -5.61
CA ASP A 18 -5.98 3.27 -5.90
C ASP A 18 -7.02 3.58 -4.82
N GLY A 19 -8.18 2.93 -4.93
CA GLY A 19 -9.20 2.88 -3.89
C GLY A 19 -9.28 1.51 -3.23
N THR A 20 -10.48 1.05 -2.88
CA THR A 20 -10.69 -0.18 -2.11
C THR A 20 -11.18 -1.34 -2.97
N VAL A 21 -10.97 -2.57 -2.50
CA VAL A 21 -11.43 -3.77 -3.21
C VAL A 21 -12.96 -3.79 -3.26
N GLU A 22 -13.65 -3.61 -2.13
CA GLU A 22 -15.12 -3.64 -2.06
C GLU A 22 -15.79 -2.51 -2.86
N GLY A 23 -15.09 -1.39 -3.06
CA GLY A 23 -15.49 -0.31 -3.97
C GLY A 23 -15.27 -0.63 -5.45
N GLY A 24 -14.51 -1.69 -5.78
CA GLY A 24 -14.12 -2.05 -7.14
C GLY A 24 -13.13 -1.05 -7.76
N THR A 25 -12.36 -0.34 -6.92
CA THR A 25 -11.43 0.73 -7.32
C THR A 25 -10.00 0.51 -6.86
N ALA A 26 -9.71 -0.58 -6.14
CA ALA A 26 -8.35 -1.08 -5.95
C ALA A 26 -7.72 -1.37 -7.32
N TRP A 27 -6.43 -1.03 -7.49
CA TRP A 27 -5.72 -1.24 -8.75
C TRP A 27 -5.00 -2.58 -8.73
N LEU A 28 -5.56 -3.52 -9.47
CA LEU A 28 -5.19 -4.92 -9.53
C LEU A 28 -4.49 -5.25 -10.85
N GLU A 29 -3.58 -6.23 -10.83
CA GLU A 29 -2.91 -6.73 -12.05
C GLU A 29 -3.90 -7.41 -13.01
N HIS A 30 -4.96 -7.98 -12.43
CA HIS A 30 -6.06 -8.60 -13.14
C HIS A 30 -7.38 -8.16 -12.54
N ALA A 31 -8.40 -7.97 -13.38
CA ALA A 31 -9.71 -7.54 -12.94
C ALA A 31 -10.25 -8.40 -11.78
N ASP A 32 -11.04 -7.76 -10.91
CA ASP A 32 -11.82 -8.44 -9.90
C ASP A 32 -12.86 -9.38 -10.55
N CYS A 33 -13.50 -10.23 -9.76
CA CYS A 33 -14.53 -11.16 -10.24
C CYS A 33 -15.80 -10.45 -10.76
N HIS A 34 -15.90 -9.13 -10.60
CA HIS A 34 -16.94 -8.28 -11.18
C HIS A 34 -16.47 -7.55 -12.44
N GLY A 35 -15.24 -7.79 -12.92
CA GLY A 35 -14.67 -7.19 -14.12
C GLY A 35 -14.16 -5.76 -13.94
N ARG A 36 -13.80 -5.34 -12.72
CA ARG A 36 -13.30 -3.99 -12.39
C ARG A 36 -11.91 -4.00 -11.75
N GLY A 37 -11.39 -2.81 -11.43
CA GLY A 37 -10.18 -2.65 -10.61
C GLY A 37 -8.88 -2.80 -11.38
N THR A 38 -8.82 -2.45 -12.67
CA THR A 38 -7.58 -2.51 -13.46
C THR A 38 -6.94 -1.15 -13.71
N ASP A 39 -7.50 -0.10 -13.13
CA ASP A 39 -7.08 1.28 -13.34
C ASP A 39 -6.46 1.88 -12.09
N ALA A 40 -5.36 2.61 -12.26
CA ALA A 40 -4.78 3.42 -11.20
C ALA A 40 -5.68 4.63 -10.88
N PHE A 41 -5.61 5.13 -9.66
CA PHE A 41 -6.23 6.40 -9.28
C PHE A 41 -5.61 7.59 -10.01
N TRP A 42 -4.30 7.56 -10.22
CA TRP A 42 -3.62 8.57 -11.04
C TRP A 42 -3.84 8.25 -12.51
N PRO A 43 -4.42 9.18 -13.30
CA PRO A 43 -4.57 8.98 -14.74
C PRO A 43 -3.23 8.75 -15.45
N ASP A 44 -2.16 9.32 -14.90
CA ASP A 44 -0.78 9.05 -15.29
C ASP A 44 0.02 8.54 -14.06
N PRO A 45 0.23 7.22 -13.93
CA PRO A 45 1.03 6.65 -12.84
C PRO A 45 2.49 7.12 -12.85
N GLU A 46 3.03 7.59 -13.97
CA GLU A 46 4.38 8.13 -14.02
C GLU A 46 4.46 9.53 -13.38
N ALA A 47 3.38 10.33 -13.43
CA ALA A 47 3.31 11.59 -12.67
C ALA A 47 3.41 11.35 -11.15
N TYR A 48 2.83 10.26 -10.63
CA TYR A 48 3.06 9.84 -9.25
C TYR A 48 4.55 9.54 -9.00
N SER A 49 5.17 8.76 -9.88
CA SER A 49 6.59 8.41 -9.76
C SER A 49 7.50 9.63 -9.76
N GLN A 50 7.21 10.62 -10.61
CA GLN A 50 7.93 11.90 -10.64
C GLN A 50 7.73 12.72 -9.37
N ALA A 51 6.52 12.73 -8.79
CA ALA A 51 6.26 13.38 -7.51
C ALA A 51 7.06 12.74 -6.37
N VAL A 52 7.10 11.40 -6.30
CA VAL A 52 7.91 10.68 -5.31
C VAL A 52 9.40 10.97 -5.47
N ARG A 53 9.93 10.93 -6.71
CA ARG A 53 11.33 11.31 -7.00
C ARG A 53 11.66 12.71 -6.52
N THR A 54 10.79 13.68 -6.81
CA THR A 54 10.97 15.08 -6.41
C THR A 54 10.98 15.22 -4.89
N LEU A 55 10.06 14.55 -4.19
CA LEU A 55 9.96 14.60 -2.74
C LEU A 55 11.14 13.91 -2.05
N ASP A 56 11.56 12.74 -2.52
CA ASP A 56 12.74 12.05 -1.96
C ASP A 56 14.01 12.89 -2.13
N ALA A 57 14.22 13.47 -3.33
CA ALA A 57 15.35 14.37 -3.58
C ALA A 57 15.35 15.59 -2.64
N ALA A 58 14.17 16.07 -2.24
CA ALA A 58 13.99 17.15 -1.26
C ALA A 58 14.06 16.67 0.21
N GLY A 59 14.27 15.38 0.48
CA GLY A 59 14.30 14.82 1.83
C GLY A 59 12.92 14.70 2.47
N VAL A 60 11.85 14.60 1.68
CA VAL A 60 10.47 14.46 2.13
C VAL A 60 9.99 13.04 1.88
N ARG A 61 9.61 12.34 2.95
CA ARG A 61 9.05 10.98 2.84
C ARG A 61 7.59 11.00 2.36
N THR A 62 7.17 9.91 1.76
CA THR A 62 5.77 9.69 1.37
C THR A 62 5.15 8.53 2.13
N ALA A 63 3.84 8.65 2.36
CA ALA A 63 2.96 7.55 2.71
C ALA A 63 1.98 7.36 1.56
N THR A 64 1.92 6.18 0.96
CA THR A 64 1.07 5.94 -0.21
C THR A 64 0.03 4.88 0.10
N HIS A 65 -1.26 5.22 -0.03
CA HIS A 65 -2.34 4.24 -0.02
C HIS A 65 -2.24 3.38 -1.29
N ALA A 66 -2.07 2.08 -1.10
CA ALA A 66 -2.07 1.07 -2.15
C ALA A 66 -2.67 -0.23 -1.61
N ILE A 67 -3.87 -0.59 -2.08
CA ILE A 67 -4.60 -1.79 -1.64
C ILE A 67 -4.35 -2.95 -2.61
N GLY A 68 -4.47 -2.69 -3.90
CA GLY A 68 -4.33 -3.66 -4.97
C GLY A 68 -2.88 -4.00 -5.30
N ASP A 69 -2.67 -5.18 -5.88
CA ASP A 69 -1.34 -5.73 -6.16
C ASP A 69 -0.58 -4.92 -7.22
N ALA A 70 -1.27 -4.41 -8.25
CA ALA A 70 -0.65 -3.52 -9.23
C ALA A 70 -0.25 -2.18 -8.60
N ALA A 71 -1.08 -1.59 -7.73
CA ALA A 71 -0.71 -0.38 -7.00
C ALA A 71 0.52 -0.60 -6.12
N VAL A 72 0.56 -1.68 -5.33
CA VAL A 72 1.70 -2.01 -4.47
C VAL A 72 2.98 -2.20 -5.30
N ARG A 73 2.91 -2.97 -6.39
CA ARG A 73 4.03 -3.17 -7.32
C ARG A 73 4.54 -1.84 -7.86
N HIS A 74 3.65 -0.99 -8.36
CA HIS A 74 4.01 0.32 -8.92
C HIS A 74 4.74 1.19 -7.90
N VAL A 75 4.26 1.25 -6.65
CA VAL A 75 4.95 2.02 -5.60
C VAL A 75 6.34 1.45 -5.30
N LEU A 76 6.49 0.12 -5.22
CA LEU A 76 7.79 -0.52 -5.02
C LEU A 76 8.73 -0.24 -6.20
N ASP A 77 8.24 -0.27 -7.43
CA ASP A 77 9.02 0.07 -8.63
C ASP A 77 9.45 1.54 -8.63
N THR A 78 8.55 2.46 -8.25
CA THR A 78 8.88 3.88 -8.06
C THR A 78 10.02 4.04 -7.04
N VAL A 79 9.91 3.40 -5.87
CA VAL A 79 10.94 3.51 -4.82
C VAL A 79 12.26 2.86 -5.27
N ALA A 80 12.21 1.74 -5.99
CA ALA A 80 13.40 1.11 -6.57
C ALA A 80 14.12 2.04 -7.57
N SER A 81 13.38 2.87 -8.31
CA SER A 81 13.95 3.84 -9.25
C SER A 81 14.74 4.98 -8.60
N LEU A 82 14.62 5.16 -7.27
CA LEU A 82 15.36 6.20 -6.52
C LEU A 82 16.85 5.86 -6.34
N GLY A 83 17.27 4.62 -6.65
CA GLY A 83 18.65 4.15 -6.55
C GLY A 83 18.97 3.43 -5.23
N ALA A 84 20.26 3.14 -5.00
CA ALA A 84 20.74 2.22 -3.95
C ALA A 84 20.33 2.57 -2.50
N ARG A 85 19.86 3.80 -2.27
CA ARG A 85 19.15 4.16 -1.04
C ARG A 85 18.31 5.41 -1.29
N ALA A 86 16.99 5.28 -1.16
CA ALA A 86 16.12 6.43 -0.99
C ALA A 86 16.65 7.29 0.18
N ARG A 87 16.61 8.61 0.03
CA ARG A 87 17.08 9.54 1.07
C ARG A 87 16.21 9.43 2.32
N MET A 88 14.95 9.05 2.13
CA MET A 88 13.99 8.82 3.20
C MET A 88 13.38 7.42 3.14
N ARG A 89 12.82 6.96 4.27
CA ARG A 89 11.98 5.75 4.29
C ARG A 89 10.56 6.09 3.85
N HIS A 90 10.18 5.61 2.68
CA HIS A 90 8.80 5.66 2.19
C HIS A 90 7.95 4.56 2.84
N ARG A 91 6.63 4.75 2.84
CA ARG A 91 5.68 3.83 3.47
C ARG A 91 4.51 3.54 2.53
N ILE A 92 4.09 2.29 2.49
CA ILE A 92 2.85 1.87 1.80
C ILE A 92 1.81 1.54 2.87
N GLU A 93 0.59 2.04 2.71
CA GLU A 93 -0.54 1.81 3.60
C GLU A 93 -1.46 0.72 3.00
N HIS A 94 -2.07 -0.09 3.88
CA HIS A 94 -3.09 -1.12 3.62
C HIS A 94 -2.57 -2.44 3.06
N ILE A 95 -2.04 -2.47 1.83
CA ILE A 95 -1.42 -3.66 1.21
C ILE A 95 -2.31 -4.91 1.40
N GLU A 96 -3.60 -4.79 1.06
CA GLU A 96 -4.56 -5.87 1.33
C GLU A 96 -4.29 -7.08 0.42
N THR A 97 -3.91 -6.86 -0.83
CA THR A 97 -3.46 -7.95 -1.70
C THR A 97 -2.06 -7.69 -2.23
N VAL A 98 -1.18 -8.67 -2.06
CA VAL A 98 0.21 -8.58 -2.52
C VAL A 98 0.73 -9.99 -2.88
N PRO A 99 1.32 -10.19 -4.07
CA PRO A 99 1.88 -11.47 -4.45
C PRO A 99 3.22 -11.73 -3.75
N ASP A 100 3.58 -13.02 -3.65
CA ASP A 100 4.76 -13.50 -2.92
C ASP A 100 6.06 -12.84 -3.37
N ASP A 101 6.20 -12.58 -4.68
CA ASP A 101 7.37 -11.99 -5.31
C ASP A 101 7.62 -10.53 -4.89
N GLN A 102 6.62 -9.85 -4.30
CA GLN A 102 6.76 -8.48 -3.82
C GLN A 102 7.17 -8.39 -2.35
N LEU A 103 6.94 -9.42 -1.53
CA LEU A 103 7.16 -9.35 -0.08
C LEU A 103 8.61 -8.97 0.28
N GLY A 104 9.58 -9.64 -0.33
CA GLY A 104 11.01 -9.38 -0.08
C GLY A 104 11.46 -7.98 -0.50
N ARG A 105 10.75 -7.35 -1.44
CA ARG A 105 11.09 -6.03 -1.95
C ARG A 105 10.92 -4.93 -0.90
N PHE A 106 9.97 -5.08 0.03
CA PHE A 106 9.81 -4.13 1.14
C PHE A 106 11.09 -4.01 1.97
N ALA A 107 11.69 -5.15 2.34
CA ALA A 107 12.95 -5.20 3.07
C ALA A 107 14.13 -4.68 2.24
N GLN A 108 14.23 -5.13 0.98
CA GLN A 108 15.30 -4.73 0.06
C GLN A 108 15.32 -3.21 -0.19
N LEU A 109 14.15 -2.60 -0.34
CA LEU A 109 13.99 -1.17 -0.62
C LEU A 109 13.89 -0.31 0.65
N GLY A 110 13.77 -0.93 1.83
CA GLY A 110 13.57 -0.22 3.09
C GLY A 110 12.21 0.48 3.21
N VAL A 111 11.22 0.04 2.42
CA VAL A 111 9.83 0.52 2.45
C VAL A 111 9.13 -0.04 3.68
N ILE A 112 8.46 0.82 4.43
CA ILE A 112 7.65 0.43 5.59
C ILE A 112 6.31 -0.11 5.10
N ALA A 113 5.94 -1.30 5.54
CA ALA A 113 4.59 -1.84 5.35
C ALA A 113 3.70 -1.39 6.52
N SER A 114 2.71 -0.56 6.24
CA SER A 114 1.77 -0.02 7.24
C SER A 114 0.41 -0.68 7.07
N MET A 115 0.09 -1.59 7.97
CA MET A 115 -1.06 -2.50 7.85
C MET A 115 -2.13 -2.20 8.90
N GLN A 116 -3.38 -2.53 8.58
CA GLN A 116 -4.54 -2.34 9.45
C GLN A 116 -5.20 -3.68 9.80
N PRO A 117 -4.67 -4.46 10.77
CA PRO A 117 -5.28 -5.71 11.20
C PRO A 117 -6.78 -5.64 11.53
N PRO A 118 -7.32 -4.54 12.13
CA PRO A 118 -8.75 -4.43 12.38
C PRO A 118 -9.65 -4.56 11.13
N HIS A 119 -9.13 -4.26 9.93
CA HIS A 119 -9.90 -4.43 8.69
C HIS A 119 -10.29 -5.90 8.43
N THR A 120 -9.55 -6.87 8.98
CA THR A 120 -9.93 -8.30 8.91
C THR A 120 -11.28 -8.60 9.55
N ALA A 121 -11.77 -7.74 10.45
CA ALA A 121 -13.10 -7.92 11.06
C ALA A 121 -14.25 -7.68 10.06
N TYR A 122 -13.96 -7.05 8.91
CA TYR A 122 -14.94 -6.81 7.85
C TYR A 122 -14.96 -7.92 6.79
N THR A 123 -14.04 -8.89 6.86
CA THR A 123 -14.07 -10.08 6.01
C THR A 123 -14.67 -11.26 6.76
N ARG A 124 -15.26 -12.20 6.01
CA ARG A 124 -15.93 -13.37 6.55
C ARG A 124 -15.18 -14.64 6.16
N ALA A 125 -15.10 -15.58 7.08
CA ALA A 125 -14.44 -16.86 6.86
C ALA A 125 -15.09 -17.70 5.74
N ASP A 126 -16.37 -17.45 5.42
CA ASP A 126 -17.09 -18.10 4.33
C ASP A 126 -16.99 -17.36 2.99
N HIS A 127 -16.18 -16.29 2.92
CA HIS A 127 -15.99 -15.43 1.76
C HIS A 127 -17.29 -14.81 1.21
N SER A 128 -18.33 -14.70 2.03
CA SER A 128 -19.61 -14.11 1.63
C SER A 128 -19.62 -12.58 1.61
N ASP A 129 -18.58 -11.93 2.15
CA ASP A 129 -18.39 -10.48 2.10
C ASP A 129 -18.00 -10.00 0.69
N GLU A 130 -18.26 -8.72 0.42
CA GLU A 130 -18.05 -8.12 -0.91
C GLU A 130 -16.57 -8.09 -1.30
N TRP A 131 -15.69 -7.86 -0.31
CA TRP A 131 -14.25 -7.84 -0.54
C TRP A 131 -13.78 -9.21 -1.05
N SER A 132 -14.17 -10.30 -0.37
CA SER A 132 -13.76 -11.67 -0.73
C SER A 132 -14.34 -12.09 -2.08
N LYS A 133 -15.61 -11.74 -2.34
CA LYS A 133 -16.28 -12.02 -3.62
C LYS A 133 -15.56 -11.40 -4.80
N ARG A 134 -15.09 -10.16 -4.67
CA ARG A 134 -14.38 -9.44 -5.73
C ARG A 134 -12.99 -10.02 -5.97
N LEU A 135 -12.21 -10.31 -4.93
CA LEU A 135 -10.90 -10.91 -5.15
C LEU A 135 -10.96 -12.37 -5.62
N GLY A 136 -12.03 -13.08 -5.25
CA GLY A 136 -12.14 -14.51 -5.49
C GLY A 136 -11.28 -15.32 -4.50
N PRO A 137 -11.52 -16.63 -4.40
CA PRO A 137 -10.97 -17.47 -3.32
C PRO A 137 -9.43 -17.47 -3.29
N ASP A 138 -8.77 -17.52 -4.45
CA ASP A 138 -7.32 -17.64 -4.50
C ASP A 138 -6.60 -16.37 -4.01
N ARG A 139 -7.06 -15.19 -4.44
CA ARG A 139 -6.47 -13.91 -4.00
C ARG A 139 -6.89 -13.57 -2.57
N ALA A 140 -8.15 -13.85 -2.20
CA ALA A 140 -8.64 -13.69 -0.84
C ALA A 140 -7.88 -14.53 0.19
N ALA A 141 -7.45 -15.74 -0.18
CA ALA A 141 -6.67 -16.60 0.71
C ALA A 141 -5.25 -16.07 1.02
N ARG A 142 -4.75 -15.10 0.23
CA ARG A 142 -3.41 -14.47 0.41
C ARG A 142 -3.51 -13.04 0.93
N ALA A 143 -4.63 -12.73 1.58
CA ALA A 143 -4.93 -11.48 2.24
C ALA A 143 -4.06 -11.16 3.47
N TRP A 144 -3.79 -9.88 3.70
CA TRP A 144 -3.38 -9.23 4.96
C TRP A 144 -2.14 -9.88 5.55
N ARG A 145 -1.13 -10.01 4.69
CA ARG A 145 0.10 -10.77 4.90
C ARG A 145 1.09 -10.14 5.87
N CYS A 146 0.59 -9.63 7.00
CA CYS A 146 1.39 -9.00 8.06
C CYS A 146 2.52 -9.93 8.54
N ARG A 147 2.20 -11.22 8.75
CA ARG A 147 3.17 -12.21 9.18
C ARG A 147 4.26 -12.40 8.13
N ASP A 148 3.89 -12.59 6.87
CA ASP A 148 4.83 -12.84 5.80
C ASP A 148 5.72 -11.63 5.51
N LEU A 149 5.16 -10.41 5.54
CA LEU A 149 5.93 -9.17 5.42
C LEU A 149 6.97 -9.05 6.54
N ARG A 150 6.59 -9.37 7.78
CA ARG A 150 7.51 -9.37 8.92
C ARG A 150 8.60 -10.45 8.76
N GLU A 151 8.23 -11.66 8.35
CA GLU A 151 9.17 -12.78 8.14
C GLU A 151 10.11 -12.53 6.94
N ALA A 152 9.66 -11.78 5.93
CA ALA A 152 10.48 -11.29 4.83
C ALA A 152 11.45 -10.16 5.21
N GLY A 153 11.42 -9.69 6.48
CA GLY A 153 12.32 -8.67 7.00
C GLY A 153 11.85 -7.22 6.79
N ALA A 154 10.62 -7.00 6.36
CA ALA A 154 10.05 -5.66 6.23
C ALA A 154 9.85 -5.02 7.61
N VAL A 155 9.96 -3.69 7.68
CA VAL A 155 9.48 -2.95 8.85
C VAL A 155 7.96 -2.90 8.78
N LEU A 156 7.30 -3.60 9.70
CA LEU A 156 5.85 -3.63 9.84
C LEU A 156 5.38 -2.57 10.85
N ALA A 157 4.59 -1.61 10.40
CA ALA A 157 3.85 -0.68 11.24
C ALA A 157 2.37 -1.08 11.27
N LEU A 158 1.71 -0.92 12.42
CA LEU A 158 0.30 -1.26 12.59
C LEU A 158 -0.51 0.00 12.90
N GLY A 159 -1.70 0.11 12.31
CA GLY A 159 -2.66 1.18 12.58
C GLY A 159 -4.11 0.68 12.54
N SER A 160 -5.06 1.51 12.95
CA SER A 160 -6.50 1.19 12.86
C SER A 160 -7.20 1.82 11.67
N ASP A 161 -6.61 2.87 11.07
CA ASP A 161 -7.29 3.74 10.10
C ASP A 161 -8.62 4.32 10.62
N TRP A 162 -8.64 4.66 11.91
CA TRP A 162 -9.81 5.32 12.52
C TRP A 162 -10.18 6.59 11.72
N PRO A 163 -11.47 6.82 11.42
CA PRO A 163 -12.64 6.13 11.98
C PRO A 163 -13.17 4.94 11.19
N ILE A 164 -12.42 4.41 10.21
CA ILE A 164 -12.87 3.29 9.38
C ILE A 164 -13.01 2.02 10.21
N ALA A 165 -11.98 1.65 10.98
CA ALA A 165 -12.00 0.50 11.88
C ALA A 165 -11.72 0.87 13.34
N HIS A 166 -12.23 0.03 14.26
CA HIS A 166 -12.17 0.21 15.71
C HIS A 166 -11.81 -1.05 16.47
#